data_AF-A0AB39N7A9-F1
#
_entry.id   AF-A0AB39N7A9-F1
#
_cell.length_a   1.000
_cell.length_b   1.000
_cell.length_c   1.000
_cell.angle_alpha   90.00
_cell.angle_beta   90.00
_cell.angle_gamma   90.00
#
_symmetry.space_group_name_H-M   'P 1'
#
loop_
_entity.id
_entity.type
_entity.pdbx_description
1 polymer ?
#
loop_
_entity_poly.entity_id
_entity_poly.type
_entity_poly.pdbx_seq_one_letter_code
_entity_poly.pdbx_strand_id
1 'polypeptide(L)'
;MASHRKSRPAGTRVAGIRTPALATAALTSVALLSQTANASPSTDDKPSLEEVEKKVDDLYRQAESATEKYNAAKEKTAKQRKRVDTLLDDVAQRTQKLNDAREELGRNAAAQYRTGASAPDTATFLLADTPQDYFDQTQLMDRMTGRQKESVDDYFTQQSATMKKRQEAAQSLETLTKSQNDLRTAKSTVQKKLADARELLSKLTAEEKARLAAIEKRKEEEAARKAAELARQQEAAERRRQEAAQQQESQDSSSDSSSSDSSASDSSYATKAEKALAFARSQVGKPYVWGATGPDSYDCSGLTQAAWKAAGVDIPRVTYDQVNAGTTVSVSSAQPGDLVFFYDDITHVGLYIGNGMMIHAPKPGAYVREESIFYDGESSIHSVVRPA
;
A
#
# COMPACT_ATOMS: atom_id res chain seq x y z
N MET A 1 8.19 -41.08 29.80
CA MET A 1 8.90 -40.43 30.92
C MET A 1 8.69 -38.91 30.82
N ALA A 2 7.95 -38.38 31.80
CA ALA A 2 7.77 -36.97 32.21
C ALA A 2 7.61 -35.84 31.17
N SER A 3 6.36 -35.39 31.04
CA SER A 3 5.93 -34.07 30.58
C SER A 3 6.24 -33.01 31.65
N HIS A 4 6.88 -31.90 31.29
CA HIS A 4 6.96 -30.71 32.15
C HIS A 4 6.22 -29.54 31.49
N ARG A 5 4.92 -29.43 31.80
CA ARG A 5 4.16 -28.18 31.75
C ARG A 5 4.58 -27.30 32.94
N LYS A 6 4.85 -26.02 32.70
CA LYS A 6 4.96 -25.01 33.76
C LYS A 6 3.79 -24.02 33.65
N SER A 7 3.04 -23.91 34.75
CA SER A 7 1.86 -23.06 34.92
C SER A 7 2.26 -21.61 35.28
N ARG A 8 1.37 -20.67 34.94
CA ARG A 8 1.45 -19.20 35.14
C ARG A 8 1.36 -18.79 36.62
N PRO A 9 1.51 -17.49 36.91
CA PRO A 9 0.36 -16.83 37.55
C PRO A 9 -0.12 -15.59 36.78
N ALA A 10 -1.43 -15.35 36.91
CA ALA A 10 -2.15 -14.20 36.39
C ALA A 10 -2.02 -13.02 37.35
N GLY A 11 -1.67 -11.85 36.82
CA GLY A 11 -1.64 -10.58 37.54
C GLY A 11 -2.92 -9.78 37.31
N THR A 12 -3.56 -9.48 38.44
CA THR A 12 -4.75 -8.69 38.78
C THR A 12 -5.18 -7.56 37.83
N ARG A 13 -6.49 -7.57 37.53
CA ARG A 13 -7.26 -6.47 36.93
C ARG A 13 -7.41 -5.32 37.94
N VAL A 14 -7.16 -4.08 37.52
CA VAL A 14 -7.69 -2.89 38.21
C VAL A 14 -8.70 -2.23 37.29
N ALA A 15 -9.94 -2.22 37.73
CA ALA A 15 -11.04 -1.47 37.14
C ALA A 15 -10.92 0.01 37.54
N GLY A 16 -10.95 0.90 36.56
CA GLY A 16 -11.03 2.34 36.76
C GLY A 16 -12.17 2.91 35.92
N ILE A 17 -13.38 2.91 36.50
CA ILE A 17 -14.55 3.63 36.01
C ILE A 17 -14.32 5.12 36.26
N ARG A 18 -14.34 5.96 35.21
CA ARG A 18 -14.79 7.37 35.30
C ARG A 18 -15.42 7.83 33.98
N THR A 19 -16.74 7.96 34.03
CA THR A 19 -17.63 8.66 33.09
C THR A 19 -17.57 10.20 33.31
N PRO A 20 -18.14 11.01 32.39
CA PRO A 20 -17.73 12.38 32.14
C PRO A 20 -18.55 13.41 32.93
N ALA A 21 -17.93 14.55 33.24
CA ALA A 21 -18.64 15.73 33.71
C ALA A 21 -18.71 16.77 32.58
N LEU A 22 -19.92 16.92 32.05
CA LEU A 22 -20.39 18.10 31.34
C LEU A 22 -20.25 19.33 32.25
N ALA A 23 -19.65 20.40 31.73
CA ALA A 23 -19.82 21.74 32.27
C ALA A 23 -20.08 22.70 31.11
N THR A 24 -21.37 22.83 30.79
CA THR A 24 -21.93 23.99 30.09
C THR A 24 -21.80 25.21 30.98
N ALA A 25 -21.05 26.22 30.54
CA ALA A 25 -21.15 27.57 31.07
C ALA A 25 -21.24 28.55 29.89
N ALA A 26 -22.48 28.96 29.63
CA ALA A 26 -22.80 30.10 28.80
C ALA A 26 -22.39 31.38 29.54
N LEU A 27 -21.61 32.24 28.89
CA LEU A 27 -21.53 33.66 29.23
C LEU A 27 -21.55 34.47 27.94
N THR A 28 -22.75 34.93 27.64
CA THR A 28 -23.04 36.06 26.76
C THR A 28 -22.49 37.35 27.37
N SER A 29 -21.54 37.98 26.68
CA SER A 29 -21.17 39.38 26.91
C SER A 29 -20.87 40.03 25.56
N VAL A 30 -21.88 40.71 25.00
CA VAL A 30 -21.70 41.67 23.92
C VAL A 30 -20.98 42.87 24.49
N ALA A 31 -19.78 43.16 24.00
CA ALA A 31 -19.11 44.44 24.20
C ALA A 31 -18.64 44.94 22.83
N LEU A 32 -19.46 45.80 22.23
CA LEU A 32 -19.08 46.72 21.17
C LEU A 32 -18.10 47.74 21.76
N LEU A 33 -16.84 47.71 21.35
CA LEU A 33 -15.89 48.81 21.56
C LEU A 33 -14.97 48.94 20.34
N SER A 34 -14.83 50.20 19.95
CA SER A 34 -14.28 50.72 18.71
C SER A 34 -12.80 50.42 18.48
N GLN A 35 -12.42 50.43 17.20
CA GLN A 35 -11.06 50.35 16.71
C GLN A 35 -10.11 51.34 17.42
N THR A 36 -8.97 50.84 17.88
CA THR A 36 -7.70 51.57 17.79
C THR A 36 -6.66 50.64 17.19
N ALA A 37 -6.29 50.92 15.95
CA ALA A 37 -5.17 50.28 15.28
C ALA A 37 -3.86 50.78 15.94
N ASN A 38 -3.32 50.01 16.87
CA ASN A 38 -1.95 50.18 17.34
C ASN A 38 -1.03 49.24 16.55
N ALA A 39 -0.54 49.72 15.40
CA ALA A 39 0.62 49.14 14.75
C ALA A 39 1.87 49.62 15.51
N SER A 40 2.31 48.82 16.48
CA SER A 40 3.63 48.99 17.09
C SER A 40 4.65 48.27 16.20
N PRO A 41 5.76 48.91 15.78
CA PRO A 41 6.79 48.23 15.02
C PRO A 41 7.61 47.37 15.99
N SER A 42 7.31 46.08 16.06
CA SER A 42 8.16 45.13 16.79
C SER A 42 9.39 44.82 15.94
N THR A 43 10.50 45.48 16.26
CA THR A 43 11.83 44.93 16.01
C THR A 43 12.01 43.71 16.92
N ASP A 44 11.62 42.54 16.45
CA ASP A 44 11.86 41.26 17.12
C ASP A 44 12.30 40.28 16.03
N ASP A 45 13.47 39.65 16.18
CA ASP A 45 14.00 38.53 15.37
C ASP A 45 13.11 37.27 15.40
N LYS A 46 11.82 37.40 15.75
CA LYS A 46 10.86 36.32 15.80
C LYS A 46 10.22 36.17 14.41
N PRO A 47 10.23 34.96 13.84
CA PRO A 47 9.58 34.72 12.55
C PRO A 47 8.12 35.13 12.58
N SER A 48 7.59 35.66 11.48
CA SER A 48 6.18 36.05 11.41
C SER A 48 5.27 34.84 11.59
N LEU A 49 4.01 35.05 11.97
CA LEU A 49 3.07 33.95 12.13
C LEU A 49 2.82 33.19 10.83
N GLU A 50 2.81 33.88 9.68
CA GLU A 50 2.76 33.22 8.38
C GLU A 50 4.01 32.37 8.10
N GLU A 51 5.19 32.79 8.56
CA GLU A 51 6.41 31.98 8.43
C GLU A 51 6.38 30.74 9.32
N VAL A 52 5.80 30.84 10.52
CA VAL A 52 5.62 29.68 11.41
C VAL A 52 4.60 28.71 10.82
N GLU A 53 3.47 29.19 10.33
CA GLU A 53 2.46 28.40 9.62
C GLU A 53 3.10 27.61 8.47
N LYS A 54 3.81 28.33 7.58
CA LYS A 54 4.49 27.73 6.42
C LYS A 54 5.53 26.69 6.83
N LYS A 55 6.28 26.92 7.91
CA LYS A 55 7.24 25.94 8.46
C LYS A 55 6.55 24.70 9.00
N VAL A 56 5.41 24.85 9.69
CA VAL A 56 4.62 23.73 10.19
C VAL A 56 4.08 22.91 9.03
N ASP A 57 3.48 23.54 8.02
CA ASP A 57 2.95 22.86 6.84
C ASP A 57 4.06 22.17 6.04
N ASP A 58 5.24 22.79 5.91
CA ASP A 58 6.39 22.16 5.28
C ASP A 58 6.90 20.94 6.05
N LEU A 59 6.93 21.00 7.39
CA LEU A 59 7.29 19.83 8.22
C LEU A 59 6.27 18.70 8.06
N TYR A 60 4.97 19.01 8.00
CA TYR A 60 3.93 18.00 7.76
C TYR A 60 4.04 17.39 6.36
N ARG A 61 4.25 18.19 5.32
CA ARG A 61 4.55 17.70 3.96
C ARG A 61 5.77 16.80 3.92
N GLN A 62 6.87 17.20 4.57
CA GLN A 62 8.06 16.35 4.67
C GLN A 62 7.80 15.04 5.43
N ALA A 63 6.95 15.07 6.47
CA ALA A 63 6.55 13.88 7.21
C ALA A 63 5.68 12.95 6.36
N GLU A 64 4.82 13.50 5.52
CA GLU A 64 3.99 12.76 4.58
C GLU A 64 4.85 12.13 3.46
N SER A 65 5.80 12.86 2.88
CA SER A 65 6.82 12.32 1.96
C SER A 65 7.62 11.17 2.59
N ALA A 66 8.01 11.31 3.86
CA ALA A 66 8.66 10.23 4.59
C ALA A 66 7.72 9.03 4.84
N THR A 67 6.42 9.28 5.03
CA THR A 67 5.39 8.26 5.25
C THR A 67 5.18 7.42 3.99
N GLU A 68 5.08 8.04 2.81
CA GLU A 68 4.95 7.30 1.55
C GLU A 68 6.18 6.45 1.25
N LYS A 69 7.40 6.96 1.52
CA LYS A 69 8.64 6.16 1.45
C LYS A 69 8.63 4.99 2.44
N TYR A 70 8.14 5.21 3.66
CA TYR A 70 7.98 4.14 4.65
C TYR A 70 6.98 3.08 4.17
N ASN A 71 5.83 3.50 3.63
CA ASN A 71 4.79 2.61 3.12
C ASN A 71 5.33 1.78 1.94
N ALA A 72 6.06 2.40 1.02
CA ALA A 72 6.71 1.70 -0.09
C ALA A 72 7.73 0.66 0.40
N ALA A 73 8.58 1.02 1.37
CA ALA A 73 9.52 0.10 1.99
C ALA A 73 8.79 -1.06 2.69
N LYS A 74 7.68 -0.78 3.39
CA LYS A 74 6.86 -1.78 4.09
C LYS A 74 6.28 -2.81 3.13
N GLU A 75 5.71 -2.35 2.01
CA GLU A 75 5.19 -3.22 0.95
C GLU A 75 6.29 -4.08 0.33
N LYS A 76 7.44 -3.48 0.02
CA LYS A 76 8.60 -4.20 -0.53
C LYS A 76 9.11 -5.27 0.44
N THR A 77 9.26 -4.94 1.72
CA THR A 77 9.68 -5.89 2.76
C THR A 77 8.68 -7.02 2.93
N ALA A 78 7.37 -6.74 2.88
CA ALA A 78 6.33 -7.76 2.99
C ALA A 78 6.39 -8.75 1.81
N LYS A 79 6.54 -8.25 0.57
CA LYS A 79 6.72 -9.08 -0.64
C LYS A 79 8.01 -9.91 -0.56
N GLN A 80 9.11 -9.29 -0.15
CA GLN A 80 10.40 -9.99 -0.01
C GLN A 80 10.34 -11.09 1.06
N ARG A 81 9.66 -10.86 2.18
CA ARG A 81 9.47 -11.87 3.22
C ARG A 81 8.72 -13.09 2.67
N LYS A 82 7.60 -12.88 1.97
CA LYS A 82 6.86 -13.98 1.32
C LYS A 82 7.75 -14.77 0.35
N ARG A 83 8.60 -14.08 -0.42
CA ARG A 83 9.55 -14.71 -1.34
C ARG A 83 10.58 -15.57 -0.61
N VAL A 84 11.15 -15.07 0.49
CA VAL A 84 12.08 -15.82 1.33
C VAL A 84 11.39 -17.07 1.89
N ASP A 85 10.18 -16.93 2.42
CA ASP A 85 9.43 -18.07 2.99
C ASP A 85 9.22 -19.18 1.94
N THR A 86 8.77 -18.83 0.73
CA THR A 86 8.64 -19.78 -0.39
C THR A 86 9.98 -20.42 -0.79
N LEU A 87 11.07 -19.66 -0.81
CA LEU A 87 12.40 -20.20 -1.16
C LEU A 87 12.93 -21.16 -0.10
N LEU A 88 12.66 -20.91 1.18
CA LEU A 88 13.05 -21.80 2.27
C LEU A 88 12.26 -23.12 2.21
N ASP A 89 10.96 -23.05 1.89
CA ASP A 89 10.14 -24.25 1.65
C ASP A 89 10.66 -25.07 0.45
N ASP A 90 10.99 -24.41 -0.67
CA ASP A 90 11.60 -25.05 -1.85
C ASP A 90 12.93 -25.73 -1.49
N VAL A 91 13.78 -25.07 -0.70
CA VAL A 91 15.07 -25.62 -0.25
C VAL A 91 14.86 -26.84 0.64
N ALA A 92 13.85 -26.82 1.53
CA ALA A 92 13.52 -27.95 2.39
C ALA A 92 13.08 -29.16 1.56
N GLN A 93 12.14 -28.97 0.63
CA GLN A 93 11.65 -30.04 -0.26
C GLN A 93 12.77 -30.63 -1.12
N ARG A 94 13.66 -29.80 -1.68
CA ARG A 94 14.78 -30.27 -2.51
C ARG A 94 15.86 -30.97 -1.69
N THR A 95 16.10 -30.50 -0.47
CA THR A 95 17.02 -31.19 0.45
C THR A 95 16.48 -32.58 0.79
N GLN A 96 15.17 -32.75 0.93
CA GLN A 96 14.58 -34.08 1.11
C GLN A 96 14.81 -34.98 -0.11
N LYS A 97 14.51 -34.50 -1.34
CA LYS A 97 14.77 -35.28 -2.56
C LYS A 97 16.24 -35.67 -2.73
N LEU A 98 17.16 -34.78 -2.38
CA LEU A 98 18.59 -35.07 -2.38
C LEU A 98 18.96 -36.17 -1.36
N ASN A 99 18.34 -36.16 -0.18
CA ASN A 99 18.54 -37.20 0.82
C ASN A 99 17.98 -38.55 0.34
N ASP A 100 16.80 -38.55 -0.29
CA ASP A 100 16.18 -39.76 -0.84
C ASP A 100 17.06 -40.36 -1.96
N ALA A 101 17.54 -39.54 -2.90
CA ALA A 101 18.47 -39.97 -3.95
C ALA A 101 19.80 -40.50 -3.38
N ARG A 102 20.32 -39.85 -2.33
CA ARG A 102 21.52 -40.31 -1.62
C ARG A 102 21.30 -41.66 -0.93
N GLU A 103 20.13 -41.88 -0.35
CA GLU A 103 19.78 -43.16 0.27
C GLU A 103 19.69 -44.28 -0.78
N GLU A 104 19.07 -44.01 -1.93
CA GLU A 104 18.99 -44.95 -3.05
C GLU A 104 20.38 -45.36 -3.56
N LEU A 105 21.26 -44.38 -3.78
CA LEU A 105 22.66 -44.65 -4.12
C LEU A 105 23.38 -45.49 -3.06
N GLY A 106 23.15 -45.19 -1.79
CA GLY A 106 23.71 -45.96 -0.68
C GLY A 106 23.23 -47.42 -0.66
N ARG A 107 21.94 -47.65 -0.94
CA ARG A 107 21.35 -49.00 -1.05
C ARG A 107 21.96 -49.77 -2.22
N ASN A 108 22.14 -49.13 -3.37
CA ASN A 108 22.77 -49.72 -4.56
C ASN A 108 24.24 -50.11 -4.27
N ALA A 109 25.02 -49.20 -3.68
CA ALA A 109 26.41 -49.46 -3.32
C ALA A 109 26.55 -50.59 -2.27
N ALA A 110 25.68 -50.61 -1.25
CA ALA A 110 25.67 -51.66 -0.23
C ALA A 110 25.25 -53.03 -0.80
N ALA A 111 24.39 -53.07 -1.82
CA ALA A 111 24.06 -54.29 -2.54
C ALA A 111 25.28 -54.81 -3.31
N GLN A 112 25.92 -53.96 -4.12
CA GLN A 112 27.15 -54.30 -4.87
C GLN A 112 28.28 -54.81 -3.95
N TYR A 113 28.47 -54.19 -2.79
CA TYR A 113 29.47 -54.62 -1.81
C TYR A 113 29.19 -56.03 -1.25
N ARG A 114 27.91 -56.33 -0.94
CA ARG A 114 27.51 -57.64 -0.39
C ARG A 114 27.55 -58.77 -1.40
N THR A 115 27.17 -58.50 -2.64
CA THR A 115 27.12 -59.51 -3.71
C THR A 115 28.47 -59.71 -4.39
N GLY A 116 29.43 -58.81 -4.14
CA GLY A 116 30.71 -58.76 -4.85
C GLY A 116 30.57 -58.12 -6.23
N ALA A 117 31.69 -57.68 -6.81
CA ALA A 117 31.74 -57.27 -8.21
C ALA A 117 31.36 -58.48 -9.09
N SER A 118 30.44 -58.28 -10.03
CA SER A 118 29.97 -59.34 -10.92
C SER A 118 31.13 -60.00 -11.67
N ALA A 119 31.01 -61.30 -11.93
CA ALA A 119 31.96 -62.01 -12.76
C ALA A 119 32.08 -61.31 -14.14
N PRO A 120 33.27 -61.29 -14.77
CA PRO A 120 33.45 -60.70 -16.10
C PRO A 120 32.43 -61.29 -17.09
N ASP A 121 31.96 -60.52 -18.06
CA ASP A 121 30.95 -60.96 -19.05
C ASP A 121 31.31 -62.28 -19.74
N THR A 122 32.62 -62.52 -19.93
CA THR A 122 33.18 -63.77 -20.46
C THR A 122 32.97 -64.97 -19.55
N ALA A 123 33.03 -64.80 -18.23
CA ALA A 123 32.73 -65.86 -17.27
C ALA A 123 31.23 -66.17 -17.25
N THR A 124 30.37 -65.15 -17.33
CA THR A 124 28.91 -65.32 -17.40
C THR A 124 28.48 -66.06 -18.67
N PHE A 125 29.12 -65.77 -19.81
CA PHE A 125 28.90 -66.51 -21.07
C PHE A 125 29.33 -67.98 -20.98
N LEU A 126 30.48 -68.27 -20.36
CA LEU A 126 31.01 -69.64 -20.22
C LEU A 126 30.25 -70.49 -19.20
N LEU A 127 29.52 -69.88 -18.27
CA LEU A 127 28.78 -70.53 -17.20
C LEU A 127 27.28 -70.67 -17.49
N ALA A 128 26.78 -70.14 -18.61
CA ALA A 128 25.38 -70.23 -18.98
C ALA A 128 25.03 -71.62 -19.54
N ASP A 129 23.96 -72.23 -19.02
CA ASP A 129 23.51 -73.57 -19.43
C ASP A 129 22.90 -73.60 -20.84
N THR A 130 22.27 -72.49 -21.27
CA THR A 130 21.74 -72.31 -22.63
C THR A 130 22.03 -70.92 -23.20
N PRO A 131 22.03 -70.76 -24.54
CA PRO A 131 22.17 -69.44 -25.17
C PRO A 131 21.08 -68.44 -24.75
N GLN A 132 19.86 -68.92 -24.45
CA GLN A 132 18.75 -68.06 -24.02
C GLN A 132 19.00 -67.51 -22.60
N ASP A 133 19.51 -68.34 -21.69
CA ASP A 133 19.80 -67.93 -20.31
C ASP A 133 20.85 -66.81 -20.27
N TYR A 134 21.84 -66.88 -21.16
CA TYR A 134 22.81 -65.79 -21.33
C TYR A 134 22.14 -64.46 -21.71
N PHE A 135 21.29 -64.45 -22.74
CA PHE A 135 20.63 -63.22 -23.19
C PHE A 135 19.67 -62.64 -22.13
N ASP A 136 18.93 -63.48 -21.43
CA ASP A 136 18.02 -63.05 -20.36
C ASP A 136 18.81 -62.44 -19.19
N GLN A 137 19.95 -63.04 -18.85
CA GLN A 137 20.87 -62.50 -17.84
C GLN A 137 21.50 -61.17 -18.27
N THR A 138 21.95 -61.04 -19.53
CA THR A 138 22.50 -59.77 -20.05
C THR A 138 21.45 -58.66 -20.03
N GLN A 139 20.23 -58.90 -20.51
CA GLN A 139 19.16 -57.90 -20.49
C GLN A 139 18.81 -57.45 -19.06
N LEU A 140 18.83 -58.36 -18.11
CA LEU A 140 18.61 -58.04 -16.70
C LEU A 140 19.71 -57.15 -16.14
N MET A 141 20.98 -57.44 -16.45
CA MET A 141 22.13 -56.63 -16.03
C MET A 141 22.16 -55.25 -16.67
N ASP A 142 21.79 -55.14 -17.95
CA ASP A 142 21.64 -53.85 -18.65
C ASP A 142 20.56 -52.98 -18.01
N ARG A 143 19.40 -53.56 -17.67
CA ARG A 143 18.33 -52.84 -16.96
C ARG A 143 18.78 -52.39 -15.56
N MET A 144 19.53 -53.23 -14.84
CA MET A 144 20.06 -52.87 -13.53
C MET A 144 21.10 -51.74 -13.62
N THR A 145 22.02 -51.82 -14.57
CA THR A 145 23.05 -50.79 -14.82
C THR A 145 22.42 -49.49 -15.28
N GLY A 146 21.39 -49.56 -16.13
CA GLY A 146 20.58 -48.40 -16.54
C GLY A 146 19.92 -47.70 -15.35
N ARG A 147 19.30 -48.45 -14.44
CA ARG A 147 18.74 -47.89 -13.19
C ARG A 147 19.80 -47.28 -12.29
N GLN A 148 20.95 -47.94 -12.11
CA GLN A 148 22.05 -47.39 -11.30
C GLN A 148 22.57 -46.07 -11.88
N LYS A 149 22.71 -45.99 -13.20
CA LYS A 149 23.07 -44.76 -13.89
C LYS A 149 22.02 -43.67 -13.65
N GLU A 150 20.74 -43.99 -13.75
CA GLU A 150 19.63 -43.07 -13.47
C GLU A 150 19.67 -42.55 -12.02
N SER A 151 19.90 -43.40 -11.02
CA SER A 151 20.04 -42.96 -9.61
C SER A 151 21.22 -42.00 -9.42
N VAL A 152 22.34 -42.21 -10.13
CA VAL A 152 23.51 -41.31 -10.08
C VAL A 152 23.19 -39.98 -10.75
N ASP A 153 22.57 -40.01 -11.93
CA ASP A 153 22.18 -38.82 -12.68
C ASP A 153 21.13 -38.00 -11.90
N ASP A 154 20.16 -38.64 -11.23
CA ASP A 154 19.20 -37.96 -10.37
C ASP A 154 19.88 -37.32 -9.16
N TYR A 155 20.80 -38.01 -8.48
CA TYR A 155 21.54 -37.42 -7.36
C TYR A 155 22.27 -36.13 -7.76
N PHE A 156 23.02 -36.14 -8.87
CA PHE A 156 23.73 -34.95 -9.35
C PHE A 156 22.74 -33.83 -9.76
N THR A 157 21.60 -34.20 -10.36
CA THR A 157 20.52 -33.28 -10.69
C THR A 157 19.93 -32.62 -9.44
N GLN A 158 19.56 -33.41 -8.42
CA GLN A 158 19.02 -32.90 -7.16
C GLN A 158 20.07 -32.07 -6.40
N GLN A 159 21.35 -32.48 -6.44
CA GLN A 159 22.44 -31.75 -5.80
C GLN A 159 22.58 -30.35 -6.40
N SER A 160 22.70 -30.26 -7.73
CA SER A 160 22.82 -28.98 -8.45
C SER A 160 21.60 -28.09 -8.22
N ALA A 161 20.39 -28.66 -8.33
CA ALA A 161 19.15 -27.90 -8.12
C ALA A 161 19.00 -27.40 -6.67
N THR A 162 19.40 -28.20 -5.69
CA THR A 162 19.40 -27.81 -4.26
C THR A 162 20.39 -26.67 -4.01
N MET A 163 21.61 -26.76 -4.54
CA MET A 163 22.62 -25.72 -4.40
C MET A 163 22.16 -24.39 -5.02
N LYS A 164 21.56 -24.43 -6.22
CA LYS A 164 20.99 -23.25 -6.87
C LYS A 164 19.92 -22.59 -5.99
N LYS A 165 18.99 -23.38 -5.44
CA LYS A 165 17.92 -22.83 -4.57
C LYS A 165 18.45 -22.27 -3.26
N ARG A 166 19.48 -22.89 -2.66
CA ARG A 166 20.15 -22.34 -1.48
C ARG A 166 20.81 -20.99 -1.77
N GLN A 167 21.43 -20.84 -2.95
CA GLN A 167 22.00 -19.56 -3.38
C GLN A 167 20.92 -18.48 -3.57
N GLU A 168 19.83 -18.80 -4.26
CA GLU A 168 18.67 -17.90 -4.42
C GLU A 168 18.10 -17.46 -3.06
N ALA A 169 17.96 -18.41 -2.12
CA ALA A 169 17.49 -18.13 -0.76
C ALA A 169 18.45 -17.21 0.00
N ALA A 170 19.76 -17.46 -0.07
CA ALA A 170 20.78 -16.62 0.58
C ALA A 170 20.76 -15.17 0.06
N GLN A 171 20.68 -14.97 -1.26
CA GLN A 171 20.57 -13.65 -1.87
C GLN A 171 19.25 -12.95 -1.49
N SER A 172 18.16 -13.71 -1.42
CA SER A 172 16.85 -13.20 -1.01
C SER A 172 16.83 -12.78 0.46
N LEU A 173 17.53 -13.50 1.34
CA LEU A 173 17.71 -13.14 2.76
C LEU A 173 18.55 -11.87 2.94
N GLU A 174 19.61 -11.70 2.16
CA GLU A 174 20.40 -10.46 2.16
C GLU A 174 19.53 -9.25 1.75
N THR A 175 18.75 -9.42 0.69
CA THR A 175 17.81 -8.40 0.21
C THR A 175 16.73 -8.09 1.26
N LEU A 176 16.22 -9.11 1.96
CA LEU A 176 15.26 -8.91 3.06
C LEU A 176 15.89 -8.07 4.18
N THR A 177 17.13 -8.38 4.56
CA THR A 177 17.87 -7.64 5.59
C THR A 177 18.06 -6.18 5.22
N LYS A 178 18.45 -5.90 3.96
CA LYS A 178 18.53 -4.52 3.43
C LYS A 178 17.18 -3.82 3.52
N SER A 179 16.11 -4.46 3.04
CA SER A 179 14.76 -3.87 3.08
C SER A 179 14.27 -3.57 4.51
N GLN A 180 14.62 -4.42 5.49
CA GLN A 180 14.27 -4.20 6.90
C GLN A 180 15.03 -2.99 7.48
N ASN A 181 16.29 -2.78 7.09
CA ASN A 181 17.06 -1.61 7.47
C ASN A 181 16.51 -0.32 6.83
N ASP A 182 16.11 -0.37 5.57
CA ASP A 182 15.47 0.76 4.88
C ASP A 182 14.15 1.12 5.58
N LEU A 183 13.33 0.12 5.90
CA LEU A 183 12.07 0.28 6.63
C LEU A 183 12.27 0.93 8.01
N ARG A 184 13.29 0.47 8.76
CA ARG A 184 13.65 1.04 10.07
C ARG A 184 14.10 2.49 9.95
N THR A 185 14.91 2.79 8.93
CA THR A 185 15.40 4.16 8.66
C THR A 185 14.24 5.08 8.29
N ALA A 186 13.38 4.66 7.36
CA ALA A 186 12.20 5.43 6.96
C ALA A 186 11.26 5.70 8.15
N LYS A 187 11.01 4.69 9.00
CA LYS A 187 10.23 4.86 10.23
C LYS A 187 10.83 5.91 11.17
N SER A 188 12.15 5.87 11.38
CA SER A 188 12.85 6.86 12.23
C SER A 188 12.68 8.28 11.68
N THR A 189 12.81 8.45 10.35
CA THR A 189 12.63 9.74 9.68
C THR A 189 11.22 10.30 9.88
N VAL A 190 10.17 9.49 9.70
CA VAL A 190 8.79 9.90 9.97
C VAL A 190 8.63 10.36 11.42
N GLN A 191 9.10 9.55 12.38
CA GLN A 191 9.00 9.88 13.81
C GLN A 191 9.72 11.19 14.15
N LYS A 192 10.90 11.42 13.58
CA LYS A 192 11.67 12.66 13.78
C LYS A 192 10.93 13.88 13.23
N LYS A 193 10.44 13.83 11.98
CA LYS A 193 9.71 14.95 11.37
C LYS A 193 8.43 15.30 12.12
N LEU A 194 7.72 14.29 12.62
CA LEU A 194 6.54 14.50 13.45
C LEU A 194 6.87 15.06 14.84
N ALA A 195 8.01 14.66 15.42
CA ALA A 195 8.49 15.25 16.67
C ALA A 195 8.85 16.73 16.48
N ASP A 196 9.59 17.05 15.43
CA ASP A 196 9.98 18.43 15.09
C ASP A 196 8.74 19.33 14.89
N ALA A 197 7.71 18.85 14.17
CA ALA A 197 6.46 19.57 13.95
C ALA A 197 5.70 19.83 15.27
N ARG A 198 5.60 18.81 16.13
CA ARG A 198 4.95 18.92 17.44
C ARG A 198 5.70 19.88 18.37
N GLU A 199 7.02 19.84 18.35
CA GLU A 199 7.86 20.73 19.15
C GLU A 199 7.63 22.19 18.72
N LEU A 200 7.61 22.47 17.41
CA LEU A 200 7.33 23.82 16.90
C LEU A 200 5.95 24.32 17.33
N LEU A 201 4.92 23.47 17.21
CA LEU A 201 3.56 23.80 17.67
C LEU A 201 3.43 23.98 19.19
N SER A 202 4.29 23.32 19.97
CA SER A 202 4.30 23.44 21.43
C SER A 202 4.88 24.77 21.91
N LYS A 203 5.74 25.41 21.10
CA LYS A 203 6.37 26.70 21.41
C LYS A 203 5.43 27.89 21.19
N LEU A 204 4.33 27.70 20.46
CA LEU A 204 3.33 28.73 20.18
C LEU A 204 2.42 29.01 21.38
N THR A 205 2.24 30.29 21.69
CA THR A 205 1.29 30.80 22.68
C THR A 205 -0.16 30.64 22.23
N ALA A 206 -1.13 30.81 23.14
CA ALA A 206 -2.56 30.72 22.82
C ALA A 206 -3.00 31.80 21.81
N GLU A 207 -2.44 33.02 21.91
CA GLU A 207 -2.76 34.12 21.00
C GLU A 207 -2.24 33.86 19.58
N GLU A 208 -1.02 33.32 19.46
CA GLU A 208 -0.44 32.95 18.17
C GLU A 208 -1.23 31.81 17.51
N LYS A 209 -1.67 30.82 18.29
CA LYS A 209 -2.56 29.75 17.81
C LYS A 209 -3.90 30.29 17.31
N ALA A 210 -4.50 31.26 18.01
CA ALA A 210 -5.75 31.87 17.58
C ALA A 210 -5.59 32.66 16.26
N ARG A 211 -4.46 33.36 16.10
CA ARG A 211 -4.14 34.07 14.85
C ARG A 211 -3.89 33.11 13.68
N LEU A 212 -3.19 31.99 13.92
CA LEU A 212 -3.00 30.93 12.92
C LEU A 212 -4.34 30.35 12.47
N ALA A 213 -5.23 30.02 13.42
CA ALA A 213 -6.57 29.52 13.09
C ALA A 213 -7.38 30.52 12.25
N ALA A 214 -7.20 31.83 12.45
CA ALA A 214 -7.83 32.86 11.62
C ALA A 214 -7.26 32.91 10.20
N ILE A 215 -5.94 32.68 10.04
CA ILE A 215 -5.29 32.60 8.73
C ILE A 215 -5.76 31.34 7.98
N GLU A 216 -5.77 30.18 8.64
CA GLU A 216 -6.28 28.92 8.10
C GLU A 216 -7.73 29.07 7.63
N LYS A 217 -8.61 29.67 8.47
CA LYS A 217 -10.00 29.92 8.10
C LYS A 217 -10.14 30.79 6.85
N ARG A 218 -9.30 31.83 6.71
CA ARG A 218 -9.31 32.68 5.49
C ARG A 218 -8.90 31.89 4.25
N LYS A 219 -7.91 30.99 4.37
CA LYS A 219 -7.50 30.09 3.28
C LYS A 219 -8.63 29.13 2.91
N GLU A 220 -9.30 28.55 3.90
CA GLU A 220 -10.47 27.69 3.71
C GLU A 220 -11.60 28.41 2.95
N GLU A 221 -11.91 29.66 3.32
CA GLU A 221 -12.89 30.49 2.61
C GLU A 221 -12.49 30.77 1.15
N GLU A 222 -11.22 31.06 0.88
CA GLU A 222 -10.71 31.24 -0.48
C GLU A 222 -10.80 29.93 -1.28
N ALA A 223 -10.39 28.81 -0.68
CA ALA A 223 -10.45 27.49 -1.29
C ALA A 223 -11.91 27.07 -1.58
N ALA A 224 -12.85 27.42 -0.71
CA ALA A 224 -14.28 27.20 -0.90
C ALA A 224 -14.85 28.05 -2.05
N ARG A 225 -14.38 29.31 -2.19
CA ARG A 225 -14.75 30.16 -3.34
C ARG A 225 -14.27 29.55 -4.66
N LYS A 226 -13.04 29.05 -4.73
CA LYS A 226 -12.50 28.36 -5.92
C LYS A 226 -13.25 27.07 -6.22
N ALA A 227 -13.57 26.28 -5.19
CA ALA A 227 -14.39 25.07 -5.35
C ALA A 227 -15.77 25.38 -5.92
N ALA A 228 -16.44 26.42 -5.40
CA ALA A 228 -17.74 26.87 -5.90
C ALA A 228 -17.66 27.43 -7.34
N GLU A 229 -16.56 28.07 -7.71
CA GLU A 229 -16.34 28.50 -9.09
C GLU A 229 -16.18 27.31 -10.04
N LEU A 230 -15.34 26.33 -9.68
CA LEU A 230 -15.16 25.11 -10.45
C LEU A 230 -16.50 24.36 -10.62
N ALA A 231 -17.29 24.25 -9.55
CA ALA A 231 -18.61 23.62 -9.59
C ALA A 231 -19.52 24.29 -10.63
N ARG A 232 -19.61 25.62 -10.63
CA ARG A 232 -20.40 26.37 -11.63
C ARG A 232 -19.88 26.15 -13.06
N GLN A 233 -18.57 26.06 -13.24
CA GLN A 233 -17.97 25.79 -14.56
C GLN A 233 -18.35 24.38 -15.06
N GLN A 234 -18.32 23.39 -14.17
CA GLN A 234 -18.72 22.00 -14.46
C GLN A 234 -20.20 21.89 -14.81
N GLU A 235 -21.09 22.49 -14.01
CA GLU A 235 -22.53 22.53 -14.28
C GLU A 235 -22.83 23.21 -15.62
N ALA A 236 -22.18 24.34 -15.91
CA ALA A 236 -22.36 25.03 -17.19
C ALA A 236 -21.81 24.24 -18.39
N ALA A 237 -20.76 23.43 -18.19
CA ALA A 237 -20.23 22.54 -19.22
C ALA A 237 -21.13 21.31 -19.44
N GLU A 238 -21.74 20.78 -18.38
CA GLU A 238 -22.71 19.70 -18.46
C GLU A 238 -24.00 20.17 -19.15
N ARG A 239 -24.54 21.33 -18.78
CA ARG A 239 -25.73 21.89 -19.43
C ARG A 239 -25.51 22.09 -20.93
N ARG A 240 -24.35 22.64 -21.32
CA ARG A 240 -23.97 22.78 -22.74
C ARG A 240 -23.87 21.44 -23.47
N ARG A 241 -23.39 20.39 -22.80
CA ARG A 241 -23.35 19.02 -23.38
C ARG A 241 -24.75 18.45 -23.56
N GLN A 242 -25.64 18.62 -22.59
CA GLN A 242 -27.03 18.17 -22.68
C GLN A 242 -27.80 18.92 -23.79
N GLU A 243 -27.64 20.24 -23.87
CA GLU A 243 -28.22 21.07 -24.93
C GLU A 243 -27.71 20.63 -26.33
N ALA A 244 -26.42 20.32 -26.47
CA ALA A 244 -25.84 19.83 -27.73
C ALA A 244 -26.34 18.42 -28.11
N ALA A 245 -26.49 17.52 -27.13
CA ALA A 245 -27.04 16.17 -27.35
C ALA A 245 -28.51 16.22 -27.80
N GLN A 246 -29.34 17.06 -27.16
CA GLN A 246 -30.74 17.26 -27.56
C GLN A 246 -30.88 17.86 -28.97
N GLN A 247 -29.96 18.74 -29.39
CA GLN A 247 -29.91 19.28 -30.75
C GLN A 247 -29.50 18.24 -31.79
N GLN A 248 -28.64 17.29 -31.43
CA GLN A 248 -28.27 16.18 -32.31
C GLN A 248 -29.41 15.15 -32.45
N GLU A 249 -30.11 14.81 -31.37
CA GLU A 249 -31.28 13.90 -31.41
C GLU A 249 -32.46 14.47 -32.22
N SER A 250 -32.61 15.80 -32.27
CA SER A 250 -33.64 16.47 -33.06
C SER A 250 -33.27 16.65 -34.55
N GLN A 251 -32.02 16.39 -34.93
CA GLN A 251 -31.56 16.42 -36.34
C GLN A 251 -31.40 15.02 -36.95
N ASP A 252 -31.25 13.96 -36.14
CA ASP A 252 -31.04 12.59 -36.62
C ASP A 252 -32.20 11.67 -36.19
N SER A 253 -33.33 11.78 -36.88
CA SER A 253 -34.43 10.82 -36.83
C SER A 253 -34.24 9.68 -37.83
N SER A 254 -33.01 9.22 -38.08
CA SER A 254 -32.76 8.02 -38.89
C SER A 254 -31.30 7.53 -38.83
N SER A 255 -30.88 6.86 -37.76
CA SER A 255 -29.96 5.72 -37.88
C SER A 255 -29.80 4.96 -36.55
N ASP A 256 -29.74 3.65 -36.69
CA ASP A 256 -29.76 2.65 -35.63
C ASP A 256 -28.39 2.51 -34.92
N SER A 257 -28.45 2.62 -33.60
CA SER A 257 -27.65 2.03 -32.52
C SER A 257 -26.25 1.48 -32.82
N SER A 258 -25.22 2.22 -32.38
CA SER A 258 -23.94 1.64 -31.95
C SER A 258 -23.26 2.36 -30.77
N SER A 259 -23.99 3.17 -29.99
CA SER A 259 -23.46 3.99 -28.89
C SER A 259 -23.61 3.38 -27.48
N SER A 260 -24.03 2.11 -27.38
CA SER A 260 -24.37 1.45 -26.10
C SER A 260 -23.16 1.13 -25.21
N ASP A 261 -21.94 1.10 -25.73
CA ASP A 261 -20.75 0.65 -24.97
C ASP A 261 -20.15 1.74 -24.06
N SER A 262 -20.26 3.01 -24.46
CA SER A 262 -19.77 4.15 -23.67
C SER A 262 -20.69 4.49 -22.49
N SER A 263 -22.01 4.31 -22.63
CA SER A 263 -22.96 4.59 -21.53
C SER A 263 -22.94 3.50 -20.45
N ALA A 264 -22.72 2.24 -20.83
CA ALA A 264 -22.65 1.12 -19.89
C ALA A 264 -21.39 1.18 -19.02
N SER A 265 -20.23 1.55 -19.60
CA SER A 265 -18.97 1.73 -18.87
C SER A 265 -19.02 2.90 -17.90
N ASP A 266 -19.62 4.04 -18.27
CA ASP A 266 -19.80 5.21 -17.41
C ASP A 266 -20.77 4.91 -16.24
N SER A 267 -21.83 4.13 -16.48
CA SER A 267 -22.76 3.68 -15.43
C SER A 267 -22.11 2.73 -14.41
N SER A 268 -21.19 1.88 -14.89
CA SER A 268 -20.43 0.95 -14.04
C SER A 268 -19.43 1.70 -13.15
N TYR A 269 -18.73 2.69 -13.71
CA TYR A 269 -17.83 3.56 -12.94
C TYR A 269 -18.59 4.32 -11.87
N ALA A 270 -19.68 5.02 -12.23
CA ALA A 270 -20.49 5.80 -11.30
C ALA A 270 -20.98 4.95 -10.11
N THR A 271 -21.39 3.71 -10.37
CA THR A 271 -21.83 2.77 -9.32
C THR A 271 -20.68 2.38 -8.37
N LYS A 272 -19.48 2.13 -8.90
CA LYS A 272 -18.29 1.84 -8.08
C LYS A 272 -17.87 3.08 -7.28
N ALA A 273 -17.83 4.24 -7.93
CA ALA A 273 -17.49 5.51 -7.30
C ALA A 273 -18.43 5.84 -6.15
N GLU A 274 -19.74 5.66 -6.32
CA GLU A 274 -20.72 5.86 -5.25
C GLU A 274 -20.43 4.98 -4.02
N LYS A 275 -20.09 3.70 -4.22
CA LYS A 275 -19.69 2.80 -3.13
C LYS A 275 -18.40 3.24 -2.44
N ALA A 276 -17.40 3.66 -3.22
CA ALA A 276 -16.13 4.15 -2.69
C ALA A 276 -16.34 5.42 -1.85
N LEU A 277 -17.17 6.34 -2.33
CA LEU A 277 -17.52 7.56 -1.63
C LEU A 277 -18.38 7.31 -0.38
N ALA A 278 -19.34 6.39 -0.44
CA ALA A 278 -20.11 5.99 0.73
C ALA A 278 -19.19 5.41 1.82
N PHE A 279 -18.22 4.57 1.43
CA PHE A 279 -17.20 4.09 2.35
C PHE A 279 -16.38 5.25 2.93
N ALA A 280 -15.83 6.13 2.10
CA ALA A 280 -14.99 7.26 2.53
C ALA A 280 -15.73 8.20 3.49
N ARG A 281 -17.00 8.55 3.18
CA ARG A 281 -17.87 9.35 4.05
C ARG A 281 -18.06 8.72 5.43
N SER A 282 -18.23 7.40 5.49
CA SER A 282 -18.34 6.69 6.77
C SER A 282 -17.05 6.66 7.60
N GLN A 283 -15.91 7.08 7.01
CA GLN A 283 -14.64 7.24 7.72
C GLN A 283 -14.41 8.66 8.25
N VAL A 284 -15.23 9.64 7.86
CA VAL A 284 -15.10 11.03 8.32
C VAL A 284 -15.13 11.08 9.85
N GLY A 285 -14.20 11.84 10.43
CA GLY A 285 -13.97 11.92 11.88
C GLY A 285 -13.01 10.87 12.45
N LYS A 286 -12.57 9.87 11.67
CA LYS A 286 -11.52 8.94 12.13
C LYS A 286 -10.14 9.60 12.12
N PRO A 287 -9.26 9.26 13.08
CA PRO A 287 -7.95 9.90 13.18
C PRO A 287 -7.03 9.50 12.02
N TYR A 288 -6.20 10.44 11.58
CA TYR A 288 -5.06 10.13 10.72
C TYR A 288 -3.99 9.37 11.51
N VAL A 289 -3.56 8.23 10.97
CA VAL A 289 -2.39 7.50 11.47
C VAL A 289 -1.52 7.07 10.29
N TRP A 290 -0.28 7.55 10.25
CA TRP A 290 0.67 7.22 9.17
C TRP A 290 0.84 5.70 9.04
N GLY A 291 0.73 5.19 7.81
CA GLY A 291 0.81 3.76 7.50
C GLY A 291 -0.46 2.95 7.81
N ALA A 292 -1.55 3.57 8.27
CA ALA A 292 -2.80 2.89 8.60
C ALA A 292 -3.72 2.70 7.37
N THR A 293 -4.44 1.59 7.34
CA THR A 293 -5.35 1.20 6.24
C THR A 293 -6.73 0.79 6.73
N GLY A 294 -7.12 1.25 7.93
CA GLY A 294 -8.40 0.93 8.57
C GLY A 294 -8.36 -0.29 9.51
N PRO A 295 -9.50 -0.60 10.16
CA PRO A 295 -10.76 0.17 10.08
C PRO A 295 -10.78 1.39 11.01
N ASP A 296 -9.93 1.46 12.03
CA ASP A 296 -10.05 2.48 13.09
C ASP A 296 -9.36 3.81 12.74
N SER A 297 -8.43 3.80 11.79
CA SER A 297 -7.64 4.96 11.36
C SER A 297 -7.09 4.75 9.96
N TYR A 298 -6.74 5.85 9.29
CA TYR A 298 -6.26 5.83 7.91
C TYR A 298 -5.12 6.84 7.72
N ASP A 299 -4.20 6.57 6.80
CA ASP A 299 -3.47 7.65 6.10
C ASP A 299 -4.15 7.96 4.75
N CYS A 300 -3.63 8.93 4.01
CA CYS A 300 -4.23 9.41 2.77
C CYS A 300 -4.40 8.29 1.74
N SER A 301 -3.31 7.61 1.39
CA SER A 301 -3.29 6.49 0.44
C SER A 301 -4.00 5.23 0.96
N GLY A 302 -4.01 5.00 2.28
CA GLY A 302 -4.75 3.92 2.92
C GLY A 302 -6.26 4.13 2.90
N LEU A 303 -6.74 5.38 3.03
CA LEU A 303 -8.16 5.73 2.91
C LEU A 303 -8.65 5.49 1.50
N THR A 304 -7.92 5.98 0.49
CA THR A 304 -8.30 5.80 -0.92
C THR A 304 -8.31 4.34 -1.32
N GLN A 305 -7.29 3.57 -0.88
CA GLN A 305 -7.21 2.15 -1.12
C GLN A 305 -8.40 1.40 -0.52
N ALA A 306 -8.74 1.69 0.74
CA ALA A 306 -9.85 1.03 1.40
C ALA A 306 -11.21 1.39 0.76
N ALA A 307 -11.40 2.65 0.35
CA ALA A 307 -12.60 3.12 -0.33
C ALA A 307 -12.84 2.39 -1.65
N TRP A 308 -11.83 2.37 -2.53
CA TRP A 308 -11.95 1.69 -3.82
C TRP A 308 -12.03 0.17 -3.68
N LYS A 309 -11.35 -0.41 -2.69
CA LYS A 309 -11.50 -1.83 -2.36
C LYS A 309 -12.92 -2.19 -1.94
N ALA A 310 -13.60 -1.33 -1.17
CA ALA A 310 -15.01 -1.52 -0.81
C ALA A 310 -15.95 -1.46 -2.04
N ALA A 311 -15.52 -0.77 -3.11
CA ALA A 311 -16.19 -0.76 -4.41
C ALA A 311 -15.77 -1.92 -5.34
N GLY A 312 -14.87 -2.81 -4.90
CA GLY A 312 -14.37 -3.93 -5.70
C GLY A 312 -13.25 -3.59 -6.68
N VAL A 313 -12.56 -2.46 -6.50
CA VAL A 313 -11.39 -2.07 -7.30
C VAL A 313 -10.16 -2.06 -6.41
N ASP A 314 -9.18 -2.91 -6.74
CA ASP A 314 -7.91 -2.95 -6.02
C ASP A 314 -6.97 -1.89 -6.58
N ILE A 315 -6.65 -0.87 -5.77
CA ILE A 315 -5.60 0.11 -6.09
C ILE A 315 -4.35 -0.11 -5.21
N PRO A 316 -3.15 0.28 -5.70
CA PRO A 316 -1.91 0.14 -4.95
C PRO A 316 -1.92 0.84 -3.58
N ARG A 317 -1.00 0.44 -2.69
CA ARG A 317 -0.94 0.96 -1.31
C ARG A 317 -0.37 2.38 -1.22
N VAL A 318 0.54 2.76 -2.11
CA VAL A 318 1.28 4.02 -2.03
C VAL A 318 0.83 4.99 -3.10
N THR A 319 0.88 6.29 -2.81
CA THR A 319 0.46 7.35 -3.74
C THR A 319 1.20 7.29 -5.07
N TYR A 320 2.51 6.99 -5.03
CA TYR A 320 3.38 6.86 -6.20
C TYR A 320 2.89 5.82 -7.22
N ASP A 321 2.20 4.79 -6.73
CA ASP A 321 1.64 3.74 -7.56
C ASP A 321 0.15 4.03 -7.88
N GLN A 322 -0.60 4.63 -6.94
CA GLN A 322 -2.01 4.98 -7.15
C GLN A 322 -2.22 6.00 -8.26
N VAL A 323 -1.28 6.93 -8.46
CA VAL A 323 -1.37 7.92 -9.56
C VAL A 323 -1.37 7.26 -10.95
N ASN A 324 -0.89 6.03 -11.05
CA ASN A 324 -0.87 5.23 -12.28
C ASN A 324 -2.02 4.21 -12.33
N ALA A 325 -2.92 4.19 -11.33
CA ALA A 325 -3.98 3.19 -11.19
C ALA A 325 -5.30 3.67 -11.84
N GLY A 326 -5.23 4.23 -13.04
CA GLY A 326 -6.39 4.77 -13.73
C GLY A 326 -6.05 5.65 -14.92
N THR A 327 -7.04 6.42 -15.38
CA THR A 327 -6.90 7.38 -16.48
C THR A 327 -6.79 8.79 -15.93
N THR A 328 -5.75 9.53 -16.32
CA THR A 328 -5.59 10.94 -15.94
C THR A 328 -6.66 11.80 -16.62
N VAL A 329 -7.31 12.67 -15.85
CA VAL A 329 -8.33 13.62 -16.31
C VAL A 329 -7.99 15.04 -15.88
N SER A 330 -8.55 16.04 -16.58
CA SER A 330 -8.41 17.43 -16.15
C SER A 330 -9.21 17.68 -14.87
N VAL A 331 -8.79 18.64 -14.05
CA VAL A 331 -9.55 19.09 -12.86
C VAL A 331 -10.98 19.50 -13.23
N SER A 332 -11.16 20.16 -14.38
CA SER A 332 -12.48 20.52 -14.91
C SER A 332 -13.35 19.33 -15.32
N SER A 333 -12.75 18.17 -15.60
CA SER A 333 -13.43 16.92 -15.95
C SER A 333 -13.50 15.92 -14.79
N ALA A 334 -13.08 16.34 -13.60
CA ALA A 334 -13.11 15.51 -12.41
C ALA A 334 -14.55 15.09 -12.08
N GLN A 335 -14.75 13.80 -11.85
CA GLN A 335 -16.00 13.18 -11.47
C GLN A 335 -15.91 12.61 -10.05
N PRO A 336 -17.02 12.55 -9.30
CA PRO A 336 -17.04 11.91 -7.99
C PRO A 336 -16.41 10.51 -8.05
N GLY A 337 -15.50 10.22 -7.11
CA GLY A 337 -14.69 9.00 -7.09
C GLY A 337 -13.26 9.19 -7.59
N ASP A 338 -13.01 10.15 -8.48
CA ASP A 338 -11.67 10.41 -9.01
C ASP A 338 -10.69 10.73 -7.86
N LEU A 339 -9.45 10.27 -7.98
CA LEU A 339 -8.38 10.51 -7.02
C LEU A 339 -7.66 11.81 -7.37
N VAL A 340 -7.55 12.72 -6.40
CA VAL A 340 -6.82 13.99 -6.55
C VAL A 340 -5.47 13.84 -5.86
N PHE A 341 -4.40 13.95 -6.64
CA PHE A 341 -3.03 13.87 -6.15
C PHE A 341 -2.42 15.26 -6.00
N PHE A 342 -1.62 15.43 -4.96
CA PHE A 342 -1.01 16.70 -4.61
C PHE A 342 0.51 16.62 -4.60
N TYR A 343 1.13 17.77 -4.87
CA TYR A 343 2.57 18.05 -4.84
C TYR A 343 3.38 17.34 -5.94
N ASP A 344 4.51 17.94 -6.31
CA ASP A 344 5.42 17.40 -7.33
C ASP A 344 5.97 16.01 -6.96
N ASP A 345 6.10 15.73 -5.66
CA ASP A 345 6.53 14.43 -5.17
C ASP A 345 5.38 13.45 -4.91
N ILE A 346 4.13 13.80 -5.26
CA ILE A 346 2.93 12.95 -5.23
C ILE A 346 2.74 12.32 -3.85
N THR A 347 2.75 13.13 -2.80
CA THR A 347 2.81 12.63 -1.41
C THR A 347 1.46 12.57 -0.73
N HIS A 348 0.46 13.27 -1.26
CA HIS A 348 -0.89 13.26 -0.71
C HIS A 348 -1.93 12.94 -1.78
N VAL A 349 -3.04 12.35 -1.32
CA VAL A 349 -4.17 11.96 -2.17
C VAL A 349 -5.50 12.08 -1.43
N GLY A 350 -6.55 12.49 -2.15
CA GLY A 350 -7.94 12.51 -1.67
C GLY A 350 -8.92 11.93 -2.70
N LEU A 351 -10.14 11.58 -2.25
CA LEU A 351 -11.25 11.20 -3.13
C LEU A 351 -12.10 12.42 -3.46
N TYR A 352 -12.17 12.80 -4.73
CA TYR A 352 -13.05 13.85 -5.20
C TYR A 352 -14.52 13.46 -4.99
N ILE A 353 -15.32 14.37 -4.43
CA ILE A 353 -16.73 14.12 -4.10
C ILE A 353 -17.71 14.98 -4.92
N GLY A 354 -17.20 15.71 -5.91
CA GLY A 354 -17.96 16.73 -6.65
C GLY A 354 -17.77 18.13 -6.09
N ASN A 355 -18.22 19.14 -6.84
CA ASN A 355 -18.29 20.54 -6.41
C ASN A 355 -16.95 21.15 -5.96
N GLY A 356 -15.82 20.67 -6.49
CA GLY A 356 -14.49 21.12 -6.06
C GLY A 356 -14.08 20.63 -4.66
N MET A 357 -14.76 19.63 -4.12
CA MET A 357 -14.53 19.08 -2.78
C MET A 357 -13.94 17.67 -2.86
N MET A 358 -13.26 17.26 -1.79
CA MET A 358 -12.74 15.91 -1.60
C MET A 358 -12.89 15.42 -0.16
N ILE A 359 -12.83 14.10 0.03
CA ILE A 359 -12.60 13.45 1.32
C ILE A 359 -11.16 12.97 1.35
N HIS A 360 -10.42 13.33 2.40
CA HIS A 360 -9.04 12.89 2.57
C HIS A 360 -8.70 12.66 4.04
N ALA A 361 -7.52 12.08 4.30
CA ALA A 361 -6.90 12.07 5.62
C ALA A 361 -5.68 13.02 5.55
N PRO A 362 -5.76 14.26 6.06
CA PRO A 362 -4.82 15.33 5.68
C PRO A 362 -3.42 15.18 6.27
N LYS A 363 -3.31 14.99 7.58
CA LYS A 363 -2.01 14.95 8.28
C LYS A 363 -2.12 14.35 9.68
N PRO A 364 -1.01 13.84 10.25
CA PRO A 364 -0.99 13.38 11.63
C PRO A 364 -1.50 14.40 12.64
N GLY A 365 -2.46 13.98 13.47
CA GLY A 365 -3.13 14.85 14.46
C GLY A 365 -4.44 15.46 13.95
N ALA A 366 -4.74 15.34 12.66
CA ALA A 366 -6.03 15.67 12.09
C ALA A 366 -6.90 14.41 11.88
N TYR A 367 -8.12 14.64 11.44
CA TYR A 367 -9.12 13.60 11.19
C TYR A 367 -9.48 13.56 9.72
N VAL A 368 -9.98 12.42 9.25
CA VAL A 368 -10.61 12.31 7.94
C VAL A 368 -11.73 13.34 7.86
N ARG A 369 -11.73 14.15 6.80
CA ARG A 369 -12.67 15.27 6.64
C ARG A 369 -12.95 15.56 5.18
N GLU A 370 -14.02 16.29 4.95
CA GLU A 370 -14.31 16.92 3.67
C GLU A 370 -13.61 18.29 3.61
N GLU A 371 -12.92 18.55 2.51
CA GLU A 371 -12.17 19.79 2.29
C GLU A 371 -12.13 20.14 0.80
N SER A 372 -11.93 21.41 0.47
CA SER A 372 -11.75 21.83 -0.92
C SER A 372 -10.49 21.22 -1.52
N ILE A 373 -10.53 20.84 -2.80
CA ILE A 373 -9.31 20.41 -3.51
C ILE A 373 -8.29 21.55 -3.65
N PHE A 374 -8.67 22.80 -3.36
CA PHE A 374 -7.82 23.97 -3.42
C PHE A 374 -7.27 24.38 -2.05
N TYR A 375 -7.34 23.52 -1.02
CA TYR A 375 -6.97 23.85 0.37
C TYR A 375 -5.53 24.35 0.51
N ASP A 376 -4.60 23.85 -0.31
CA ASP A 376 -3.20 24.28 -0.36
C ASP A 376 -2.86 25.04 -1.65
N GLY A 377 -3.90 25.62 -2.28
CA GLY A 377 -3.81 26.36 -3.54
C GLY A 377 -3.87 25.47 -4.80
N GLU A 378 -4.22 26.07 -5.93
CA GLU A 378 -4.41 25.36 -7.20
C GLU A 378 -3.11 24.72 -7.72
N SER A 379 -1.96 25.37 -7.51
CA SER A 379 -0.65 24.84 -7.89
C SER A 379 -0.22 23.61 -7.10
N SER A 380 -0.91 23.28 -6.00
CA SER A 380 -0.62 22.06 -5.23
C SER A 380 -1.22 20.81 -5.88
N ILE A 381 -2.23 20.97 -6.76
CA ILE A 381 -2.86 19.84 -7.45
C ILE A 381 -1.91 19.35 -8.54
N HIS A 382 -1.39 18.14 -8.37
CA HIS A 382 -0.51 17.50 -9.33
C HIS A 382 -1.31 16.90 -10.49
N SER A 383 -2.29 16.05 -10.18
CA SER A 383 -3.12 15.38 -11.18
C SER A 383 -4.43 14.87 -10.59
N VAL A 384 -5.40 14.60 -11.48
CA VAL A 384 -6.63 13.89 -11.14
C VAL A 384 -6.66 12.59 -11.94
N VAL A 385 -6.95 11.47 -11.27
CA VAL A 385 -6.93 10.13 -11.88
C VAL A 385 -8.24 9.43 -11.62
N ARG A 386 -8.88 8.95 -12.68
CA ARG A 386 -10.08 8.12 -12.64
C ARG A 386 -9.73 6.64 -12.54
N PRO A 387 -10.00 5.96 -11.40
CA PRO A 387 -9.70 4.54 -11.26
C PRO A 387 -10.55 3.66 -12.18
N ALA A 388 -10.00 2.53 -12.62
CA ALA A 388 -10.65 1.59 -13.56
C ALA A 388 -10.93 0.22 -12.90
#